data_AF-Q4E393-F1
#
_entry.id   AF-Q4E393-F1
#
_cell.length_a   1.000
_cell.length_b   1.000
_cell.length_c   1.000
_cell.angle_alpha   90.00
_cell.angle_beta   90.00
_cell.angle_gamma   90.00
#
_symmetry.space_group_name_H-M   'P 1'
#
loop_
_entity.id
_entity.type
_entity.pdbx_description
1 polymer ?
#
loop_
_entity_poly.entity_id
_entity_poly.type
_entity_poly.pdbx_seq_one_letter_code
_entity_poly.pdbx_strand_id
1 'polypeptide(L)'
;MRRSCFLFSQIVDVVSALTEKRNYSVKLCKVLLFPSPPLRSLSFAPPPKWTSELSRRLQKQFPEIKRQHHVLYLRAFIHPSFTTSDAMNSTMNATTSIGEALLASVGECLIVNAFRDLKRDEVLLLMSFLLSDATLSSVLRYHWEMEDMVLTDASVQLFQGKTLRSTAGLMQWLSSSGKQQTPDPYCAGCVKSMIGAVYLDRGLEEAAAFIYKHVLQNIS
;
A
#
# COMPACT_ATOMS: atom_id res chain seq x y z
N MET A 1 34.41 53.56 8.66
CA MET A 1 32.98 53.26 8.40
C MET A 1 32.82 52.12 7.38
N ARG A 2 33.06 50.84 7.74
CA ARG A 2 32.91 49.69 6.83
C ARG A 2 32.29 48.43 7.47
N ARG A 3 31.61 48.56 8.62
CA ARG A 3 30.99 47.42 9.34
C ARG A 3 29.52 47.17 9.01
N SER A 4 28.84 48.05 8.28
CA SER A 4 27.40 47.91 7.96
C SER A 4 27.10 46.97 6.78
N CYS A 5 28.02 46.77 5.83
CA CYS A 5 27.75 45.91 4.67
C CYS A 5 27.79 44.40 4.97
N PHE A 6 28.47 43.95 6.03
CA PHE A 6 28.57 42.53 6.39
C PHE A 6 27.29 41.96 7.03
N LEU A 7 26.49 42.80 7.69
CA LEU A 7 25.22 42.37 8.28
C LEU A 7 24.11 42.23 7.22
N PHE A 8 24.17 43.03 6.16
CA PHE A 8 23.18 42.96 5.08
C PHE A 8 23.38 41.72 4.20
N SER A 9 24.63 41.30 3.95
CA SER A 9 24.89 40.07 3.20
C SER A 9 24.42 38.83 3.96
N GLN A 10 24.65 38.76 5.28
CA GLN A 10 24.20 37.62 6.10
C GLN A 10 22.66 37.49 6.15
N ILE A 11 21.93 38.61 6.16
CA ILE A 11 20.45 38.58 6.11
C ILE A 11 19.97 38.16 4.72
N VAL A 12 20.59 38.64 3.64
CA VAL A 12 20.26 38.21 2.27
C VAL A 12 20.56 36.72 2.08
N ASP A 13 21.66 36.21 2.64
CA ASP A 13 22.01 34.79 2.59
C ASP A 13 21.06 33.92 3.42
N VAL A 14 20.65 34.37 4.62
CA VAL A 14 19.67 33.67 5.46
C VAL A 14 18.28 33.69 4.81
N VAL A 15 17.86 34.83 4.26
CA VAL A 15 16.60 34.95 3.52
C VAL A 15 16.65 34.08 2.28
N SER A 16 17.74 34.10 1.50
CA SER A 16 17.95 33.25 0.32
C SER A 16 17.96 31.77 0.66
N ALA A 17 18.59 31.36 1.78
CA ALA A 17 18.55 29.99 2.27
C ALA A 17 17.13 29.58 2.72
N LEU A 18 16.34 30.51 3.27
CA LEU A 18 14.94 30.28 3.62
C LEU A 18 14.01 30.26 2.38
N THR A 19 14.26 31.05 1.34
CA THR A 19 13.52 31.02 0.07
C THR A 19 13.93 29.86 -0.83
N GLU A 20 15.21 29.46 -0.84
CA GLU A 20 15.63 28.19 -1.46
C GLU A 20 14.96 27.02 -0.75
N LYS A 21 14.95 27.02 0.60
CA LYS A 21 14.15 26.06 1.37
C LYS A 21 12.67 26.10 1.00
N ARG A 22 12.09 27.27 0.68
CA ARG A 22 10.70 27.35 0.19
C ARG A 22 10.52 26.61 -1.14
N ASN A 23 11.46 26.73 -2.08
CA ASN A 23 11.44 25.96 -3.32
C ASN A 23 11.61 24.45 -3.07
N TYR A 24 12.47 24.06 -2.12
CA TYR A 24 12.60 22.66 -1.68
C TYR A 24 11.34 22.14 -1.01
N SER A 25 10.70 22.93 -0.13
CA SER A 25 9.43 22.57 0.52
C SER A 25 8.31 22.44 -0.50
N VAL A 26 8.21 23.33 -1.48
CA VAL A 26 7.22 23.21 -2.56
C VAL A 26 7.49 21.96 -3.42
N LYS A 27 8.76 21.66 -3.74
CA LYS A 27 9.12 20.43 -4.45
C LYS A 27 8.80 19.18 -3.61
N LEU A 28 9.13 19.18 -2.32
CA LEU A 28 8.85 18.08 -1.41
C LEU A 28 7.35 17.87 -1.24
N CYS A 29 6.56 18.94 -1.04
CA CYS A 29 5.11 18.88 -1.01
C CYS A 29 4.56 18.28 -2.31
N LYS A 30 5.05 18.69 -3.49
CA LYS A 30 4.62 18.09 -4.75
C LYS A 30 4.94 16.60 -4.84
N VAL A 31 6.13 16.19 -4.41
CA VAL A 31 6.54 14.77 -4.39
C VAL A 31 5.72 13.95 -3.39
N LEU A 32 5.37 14.52 -2.24
CA LEU A 32 4.52 13.88 -1.23
C LEU A 32 3.05 13.82 -1.66
N LEU A 33 2.55 14.83 -2.37
CA LEU A 33 1.18 14.83 -2.87
C LEU A 33 1.01 13.89 -4.07
N PHE A 34 2.02 13.82 -4.95
CA PHE A 34 1.99 13.02 -6.17
C PHE A 34 3.35 12.34 -6.40
N PRO A 35 3.67 11.29 -5.62
CA PRO A 35 4.87 10.51 -5.82
C PRO A 35 4.79 9.86 -7.20
N SER A 36 5.69 10.25 -8.11
CA SER A 36 5.80 9.65 -9.44
C SER A 36 7.11 8.88 -9.56
N PRO A 37 7.30 7.79 -8.79
CA PRO A 37 8.56 7.04 -8.82
C PRO A 37 8.74 6.36 -10.19
N PRO A 38 9.99 6.07 -10.60
CA PRO A 38 10.24 5.24 -11.76
C PRO A 38 9.63 3.86 -11.57
N LEU A 39 8.73 3.48 -12.48
CA LEU A 39 8.03 2.20 -12.41
C LEU A 39 8.94 1.09 -12.93
N ARG A 40 9.39 0.24 -12.02
CA ARG A 40 10.11 -0.97 -12.37
C ARG A 40 9.11 -2.09 -12.63
N SER A 41 9.29 -2.77 -13.76
CA SER A 41 8.58 -4.02 -14.05
C SER A 41 8.86 -5.05 -12.95
N LEU A 42 7.97 -6.04 -12.82
CA LEU A 42 8.25 -7.19 -11.98
C LEU A 42 9.48 -7.94 -12.52
N SER A 43 10.32 -8.42 -11.61
CA SER A 43 11.49 -9.25 -11.93
C SER A 43 11.11 -10.68 -12.34
N PHE A 44 9.82 -11.02 -12.30
CA PHE A 44 9.26 -12.29 -12.75
C PHE A 44 7.89 -12.05 -13.38
N ALA A 45 7.45 -12.99 -14.23
CA ALA A 45 6.11 -12.96 -14.81
C ALA A 45 5.13 -13.71 -13.88
N PRO A 46 4.15 -13.03 -13.25
CA PRO A 46 3.12 -13.72 -12.49
C PRO A 46 2.24 -14.57 -13.42
N PRO A 47 1.55 -15.60 -12.90
CA PRO A 47 0.70 -16.47 -13.71
C PRO A 47 -0.36 -15.69 -14.49
N PRO A 48 -0.46 -15.81 -15.83
CA PRO A 48 -1.33 -14.93 -16.64
C PRO A 48 -2.80 -14.95 -16.24
N LYS A 49 -3.34 -16.12 -15.88
CA LYS A 49 -4.75 -16.25 -15.44
C LYS A 49 -4.99 -15.59 -14.09
N TRP A 50 -4.04 -15.70 -13.17
CA TRP A 50 -4.09 -14.99 -11.88
C TRP A 50 -4.08 -13.48 -12.11
N THR A 51 -3.22 -12.97 -13.00
CA THR A 51 -3.15 -11.55 -13.35
C THR A 51 -4.49 -11.02 -13.87
N SER A 52 -5.12 -11.76 -14.79
CA SER A 52 -6.43 -11.39 -15.34
C SER A 52 -7.53 -11.41 -14.28
N GLU A 53 -7.57 -12.44 -13.44
CA GLU A 53 -8.57 -12.56 -12.38
C GLU A 53 -8.40 -11.49 -11.29
N LEU A 54 -7.16 -11.21 -10.88
CA LEU A 54 -6.85 -10.13 -9.95
C LEU A 54 -7.32 -8.80 -10.51
N SER A 55 -6.99 -8.50 -11.78
CA SER A 55 -7.40 -7.26 -12.44
C SER A 55 -8.93 -7.11 -12.48
N ARG A 56 -9.65 -8.21 -12.75
CA ARG A 56 -11.12 -8.25 -12.74
C ARG A 56 -11.69 -7.97 -11.36
N ARG A 57 -11.19 -8.64 -10.31
CA ARG A 57 -11.65 -8.42 -8.93
C ARG A 57 -11.33 -7.03 -8.42
N LEU A 58 -10.14 -6.52 -8.69
CA LEU A 58 -9.79 -5.14 -8.36
C LEU A 58 -10.69 -4.12 -9.08
N GLN A 59 -11.10 -4.37 -10.32
CA GLN A 59 -12.05 -3.49 -11.02
C GLN A 59 -13.45 -3.54 -10.40
N LYS A 60 -13.87 -4.71 -9.94
CA LYS A 60 -15.17 -4.91 -9.28
C LYS A 60 -15.20 -4.23 -7.90
N GLN A 61 -14.18 -4.46 -7.09
CA GLN A 61 -14.13 -3.95 -5.71
C GLN A 61 -13.82 -2.45 -5.64
N PHE A 62 -12.97 -1.96 -6.55
CA PHE A 62 -12.50 -0.58 -6.54
C PHE A 62 -12.72 0.10 -7.89
N PRO A 63 -13.98 0.26 -8.34
CA PRO A 63 -14.28 0.78 -9.67
C PRO A 63 -13.84 2.23 -9.84
N GLU A 64 -13.77 3.01 -8.77
CA GLU A 64 -13.32 4.42 -8.81
C GLU A 64 -11.81 4.57 -9.00
N ILE A 65 -11.01 3.54 -8.72
CA ILE A 65 -9.55 3.61 -8.87
C ILE A 65 -9.18 3.44 -10.34
N LYS A 66 -8.88 4.57 -11.00
CA LYS A 66 -8.32 4.59 -12.36
C LYS A 66 -6.84 4.21 -12.33
N ARG A 67 -6.57 2.90 -12.27
CA ARG A 67 -5.21 2.32 -12.22
C ARG A 67 -4.40 2.73 -13.45
N GLN A 68 -3.38 3.56 -13.27
CA GLN A 68 -2.45 3.91 -14.35
C GLN A 68 -1.30 2.90 -14.43
N HIS A 69 -0.86 2.41 -13.27
CA HIS A 69 0.28 1.52 -13.14
C HIS A 69 -0.13 0.19 -12.52
N HIS A 70 -0.72 -0.67 -13.34
CA HIS A 70 -1.20 -2.01 -12.95
C HIS A 70 -0.19 -2.83 -12.14
N VAL A 71 1.11 -2.67 -12.44
CA VAL A 71 2.20 -3.39 -11.75
C VAL A 71 2.24 -3.15 -10.24
N LEU A 72 1.87 -1.94 -9.78
CA LEU A 72 1.84 -1.62 -8.35
C LEU A 72 0.79 -2.46 -7.61
N TYR A 73 -0.36 -2.63 -8.25
CA TYR A 73 -1.48 -3.41 -7.72
C TYR A 73 -1.20 -4.91 -7.76
N LEU A 74 -0.59 -5.41 -8.84
CA LEU A 74 -0.17 -6.82 -8.90
C LEU A 74 0.84 -7.13 -7.79
N ARG A 75 1.83 -6.25 -7.61
CA ARG A 75 2.85 -6.38 -6.56
C ARG A 75 2.25 -6.52 -5.17
N ALA A 76 1.18 -5.78 -4.88
CA ALA A 76 0.55 -5.79 -3.57
C ALA A 76 -0.06 -7.13 -3.16
N PHE A 77 -0.35 -8.01 -4.14
CA PHE A 77 -0.88 -9.35 -3.90
C PHE A 77 0.19 -10.45 -3.99
N ILE A 78 1.47 -10.10 -3.99
CA ILE A 78 2.56 -11.09 -4.03
C ILE A 78 3.34 -10.98 -2.73
N HIS A 79 3.28 -12.02 -1.90
CA HIS A 79 4.04 -12.09 -0.66
C HIS A 79 5.52 -12.43 -0.96
N PRO A 80 6.52 -11.94 -0.20
CA PRO A 80 7.93 -12.29 -0.40
C PRO A 80 8.22 -13.78 -0.45
N SER A 81 7.46 -14.63 0.27
CA SER A 81 7.64 -16.09 0.23
C SER A 81 7.33 -16.72 -1.13
N PHE A 82 6.62 -16.04 -2.02
CA PHE A 82 6.34 -16.55 -3.37
C PHE A 82 7.59 -16.57 -4.26
N THR A 83 8.61 -15.78 -3.95
CA THR A 83 9.76 -15.55 -4.83
C THR A 83 11.09 -15.66 -4.09
N THR A 84 12.20 -15.60 -4.83
CA THR A 84 13.54 -15.53 -4.26
C THR A 84 13.85 -14.15 -3.67
N SER A 85 14.86 -14.07 -2.80
CA SER A 85 15.34 -12.83 -2.17
C SER A 85 15.64 -11.70 -3.17
N ASP A 86 16.18 -12.05 -4.33
CA ASP A 86 16.58 -11.08 -5.37
C ASP A 86 15.39 -10.34 -5.99
N ALA A 87 14.19 -10.89 -5.82
CA ALA A 87 12.95 -10.38 -6.38
C ALA A 87 12.01 -9.78 -5.31
N MET A 88 12.45 -9.59 -4.06
CA MET A 88 11.61 -9.02 -2.99
C MET A 88 11.04 -7.64 -3.32
N ASN A 89 11.76 -6.81 -4.08
CA ASN A 89 11.26 -5.49 -4.51
C ASN A 89 10.11 -5.57 -5.54
N SER A 90 9.83 -6.77 -6.08
CA SER A 90 8.70 -7.08 -6.95
C SER A 90 7.51 -7.64 -6.17
N THR A 91 7.54 -7.60 -4.84
CA THR A 91 6.50 -8.12 -3.93
C THR A 91 5.93 -7.00 -3.06
N MET A 92 4.89 -7.30 -2.28
CA MET A 92 4.21 -6.35 -1.39
C MET A 92 5.19 -5.58 -0.49
N ASN A 93 6.31 -6.19 -0.13
CA ASN A 93 7.38 -5.60 0.69
C ASN A 93 7.86 -4.23 0.19
N ALA A 94 7.80 -3.95 -1.12
CA ALA A 94 8.23 -2.68 -1.66
C ALA A 94 7.34 -1.49 -1.26
N THR A 95 6.09 -1.72 -0.87
CA THR A 95 5.12 -0.65 -0.57
C THR A 95 4.40 -0.82 0.77
N THR A 96 4.54 -1.96 1.46
CA THR A 96 3.91 -2.21 2.76
C THR A 96 4.18 -1.09 3.76
N SER A 97 5.44 -0.69 3.98
CA SER A 97 5.78 0.34 4.96
C SER A 97 5.19 1.71 4.65
N ILE A 98 5.08 2.06 3.35
CA ILE A 98 4.47 3.32 2.92
C ILE A 98 2.98 3.31 3.23
N GLY A 99 2.30 2.23 2.89
CA GLY A 99 0.87 2.13 3.16
C GLY A 99 0.54 2.00 4.65
N GLU A 100 1.41 1.37 5.44
CA GLU A 100 1.29 1.35 6.90
C GLU A 100 1.41 2.75 7.50
N ALA A 101 2.41 3.53 7.07
CA ALA A 101 2.57 4.91 7.53
C ALA A 101 1.37 5.81 7.15
N LEU A 102 0.83 5.63 5.94
CA LEU A 102 -0.37 6.35 5.49
C LEU A 102 -1.61 5.95 6.27
N LEU A 103 -1.83 4.66 6.48
CA LEU A 103 -2.93 4.15 7.29
C LEU A 103 -2.84 4.69 8.72
N ALA A 104 -1.64 4.70 9.29
CA ALA A 104 -1.41 5.27 10.62
C ALA A 104 -1.78 6.75 10.67
N SER A 105 -1.30 7.55 9.71
CA SER A 105 -1.57 8.99 9.66
C SER A 105 -3.05 9.31 9.46
N VAL A 106 -3.71 8.63 8.52
CA VAL A 106 -5.14 8.84 8.24
C VAL A 106 -6.00 8.34 9.40
N GLY A 107 -5.68 7.18 9.97
CA GLY A 107 -6.37 6.62 11.14
C GLY A 107 -6.25 7.50 12.38
N GLU A 108 -5.06 8.04 12.66
CA GLU A 108 -4.83 8.94 13.79
C GLU A 108 -5.65 10.23 13.62
N CYS A 109 -5.60 10.82 12.42
CA CYS A 109 -6.40 12.00 12.09
C CYS A 109 -7.90 11.74 12.28
N LEU A 110 -8.40 10.57 11.84
CA LEU A 110 -9.79 10.19 12.05
C LEU A 110 -10.14 10.08 13.54
N ILE A 111 -9.34 9.37 14.32
CA ILE A 111 -9.58 9.16 15.75
C ILE A 111 -9.60 10.49 16.49
N VAL A 112 -8.59 11.33 16.30
CA VAL A 112 -8.48 12.63 16.99
C VAL A 112 -9.62 13.58 16.60
N ASN A 113 -10.05 13.56 15.34
CA ASN A 113 -11.16 14.40 14.89
C ASN A 113 -12.53 13.88 15.37
N ALA A 114 -12.70 12.55 15.46
CA ALA A 114 -13.94 11.92 15.89
C ALA A 114 -14.12 11.97 17.42
N PHE A 115 -13.02 11.81 18.18
CA PHE A 115 -13.05 11.72 19.63
C PHE A 115 -12.16 12.79 20.26
N ARG A 116 -12.74 13.94 20.59
CA ARG A 116 -12.01 15.11 21.09
C ARG A 116 -11.40 14.95 22.48
N ASP A 117 -11.94 14.03 23.28
CA ASP A 117 -11.63 13.90 24.71
C ASP A 117 -10.79 12.66 25.04
N LEU A 118 -10.29 11.94 24.03
CA LEU A 118 -9.41 10.79 24.26
C LEU A 118 -8.06 11.23 24.80
N LYS A 119 -7.60 10.51 25.82
CA LYS A 119 -6.21 10.55 26.26
C LYS A 119 -5.32 9.92 25.19
N ARG A 120 -4.05 10.32 25.20
CA ARG A 120 -3.03 9.79 24.29
C ARG A 120 -2.98 8.26 24.28
N ASP A 121 -3.07 7.62 25.44
CA ASP A 121 -3.01 6.15 25.54
C ASP A 121 -4.23 5.48 24.89
N GLU A 122 -5.40 6.11 24.96
CA GLU A 122 -6.62 5.60 24.31
C GLU A 122 -6.52 5.73 22.78
N VAL A 123 -5.96 6.84 22.29
CA VAL A 123 -5.65 6.99 20.86
C VAL A 123 -4.68 5.91 20.41
N LEU A 124 -3.62 5.62 21.18
CA LEU A 124 -2.66 4.58 20.85
C LEU A 124 -3.27 3.17 20.84
N LEU A 125 -4.21 2.87 21.76
CA LEU A 125 -4.94 1.61 21.76
C LEU A 125 -5.81 1.45 20.51
N LEU A 126 -6.55 2.49 20.13
CA LEU A 126 -7.34 2.49 18.90
C LEU A 126 -6.45 2.36 17.66
N MET A 127 -5.33 3.08 17.62
CA MET A 127 -4.34 2.95 16.54
C MET A 127 -3.77 1.53 16.46
N SER A 128 -3.45 0.92 17.59
CA SER A 128 -2.94 -0.46 17.64
C SER A 128 -3.98 -1.45 17.13
N PHE A 129 -5.27 -1.24 17.44
CA PHE A 129 -6.35 -2.06 16.90
C PHE A 129 -6.52 -1.88 15.39
N LEU A 130 -6.56 -0.64 14.89
CA LEU A 130 -6.68 -0.32 13.45
C LEU A 130 -5.54 -0.91 12.63
N LEU A 131 -4.32 -0.93 13.17
CA LEU A 131 -3.11 -1.42 12.50
C LEU A 131 -2.84 -2.91 12.73
N SER A 132 -3.67 -3.58 13.54
CA SER A 132 -3.43 -4.99 13.88
C SER A 132 -3.62 -5.91 12.67
N ASP A 133 -2.82 -6.97 12.62
CA ASP A 133 -2.88 -7.92 11.50
C ASP A 133 -4.24 -8.61 11.41
N ALA A 134 -4.91 -8.85 12.53
CA ALA A 134 -6.25 -9.44 12.58
C ALA A 134 -7.33 -8.52 11.97
N THR A 135 -7.28 -7.22 12.29
CA THR A 135 -8.21 -6.23 11.72
C THR A 135 -7.99 -6.07 10.22
N LEU A 136 -6.74 -6.00 9.77
CA LEU A 136 -6.46 -5.81 8.34
C LEU A 136 -6.68 -7.10 7.55
N SER A 137 -6.45 -8.28 8.14
CA SER A 137 -6.80 -9.54 7.49
C SER A 137 -8.31 -9.69 7.32
N SER A 138 -9.12 -9.25 8.29
CA SER A 138 -10.58 -9.29 8.18
C SER A 138 -11.09 -8.43 7.01
N VAL A 139 -10.52 -7.24 6.80
CA VAL A 139 -10.82 -6.39 5.64
C VAL A 139 -10.55 -7.13 4.33
N LEU A 140 -9.39 -7.75 4.18
CA LEU A 140 -9.04 -8.48 2.95
C LEU A 140 -9.94 -9.70 2.73
N ARG A 141 -10.24 -10.45 3.79
CA ARG A 141 -10.98 -11.71 3.73
C ARG A 141 -12.47 -11.49 3.48
N TYR A 142 -13.09 -10.61 4.25
CA TYR A 142 -14.56 -10.53 4.31
C TYR A 142 -15.13 -9.35 3.54
N HIS A 143 -14.39 -8.25 3.42
CA HIS A 143 -14.87 -7.06 2.72
C HIS A 143 -14.38 -7.03 1.27
N TRP A 144 -13.11 -7.35 1.04
CA TRP A 144 -12.57 -7.39 -0.31
C TRP A 144 -12.81 -8.75 -0.99
N GLU A 145 -12.88 -9.84 -0.21
CA GLU A 145 -13.01 -11.22 -0.71
C GLU A 145 -11.86 -11.57 -1.68
N MET A 146 -10.62 -11.22 -1.30
CA MET A 146 -9.44 -11.39 -2.15
C MET A 146 -8.27 -12.11 -1.47
N GLU A 147 -8.50 -12.80 -0.36
CA GLU A 147 -7.47 -13.59 0.32
C GLU A 147 -6.83 -14.64 -0.62
N ASP A 148 -7.65 -15.35 -1.39
CA ASP A 148 -7.20 -16.37 -2.34
C ASP A 148 -6.33 -15.80 -3.46
N MET A 149 -6.32 -14.48 -3.66
CA MET A 149 -5.48 -13.82 -4.64
C MET A 149 -4.06 -13.54 -4.14
N VAL A 150 -3.77 -13.70 -2.85
CA VAL A 150 -2.43 -13.48 -2.30
C VAL A 150 -1.51 -14.64 -2.69
N LEU A 151 -0.54 -14.36 -3.55
CA LEU A 151 0.48 -15.34 -3.94
C LEU A 151 1.50 -15.52 -2.83
N THR A 152 1.64 -16.77 -2.39
CA THR A 152 2.55 -17.23 -1.33
C THR A 152 3.35 -18.44 -1.79
N ASP A 153 4.31 -18.90 -1.00
CA ASP A 153 5.01 -20.18 -1.18
C ASP A 153 4.06 -21.38 -1.35
N ALA A 154 2.91 -21.40 -0.66
CA ALA A 154 1.88 -22.42 -0.88
C ALA A 154 1.32 -22.37 -2.33
N SER A 155 1.21 -21.17 -2.90
CA SER A 155 0.81 -21.00 -4.29
C SER A 155 1.88 -21.48 -5.27
N VAL A 156 3.17 -21.36 -4.95
CA VAL A 156 4.27 -21.82 -5.80
C VAL A 156 4.15 -23.32 -6.09
N GLN A 157 3.83 -24.12 -5.07
CA GLN A 157 3.64 -25.57 -5.23
C GLN A 157 2.51 -25.90 -6.20
N LEU A 158 1.44 -25.10 -6.19
CA LEU A 158 0.31 -25.25 -7.10
C LEU A 158 0.77 -24.92 -8.55
N PHE A 159 1.50 -23.82 -8.75
CA PHE A 159 1.94 -23.39 -10.10
C PHE A 159 3.08 -24.22 -10.72
N GLN A 160 3.86 -24.96 -9.94
CA GLN A 160 4.88 -25.87 -10.48
C GLN A 160 4.27 -27.14 -11.12
N GLY A 161 3.05 -27.51 -10.75
CA GLY A 161 2.32 -28.60 -11.40
C GLY A 161 1.85 -28.21 -12.81
N LYS A 162 2.21 -29.02 -13.83
CA LYS A 162 1.75 -28.86 -15.23
C LYS A 162 0.21 -28.73 -15.38
N THR A 163 -0.54 -29.09 -14.36
CA THR A 163 -2.01 -29.17 -14.28
C THR A 163 -2.73 -27.82 -14.45
N LEU A 164 -2.10 -26.70 -14.08
CA LEU A 164 -2.73 -25.36 -14.09
C LEU A 164 -2.86 -24.67 -15.46
N ARG A 165 -2.29 -25.25 -16.53
CA ARG A 165 -2.54 -24.74 -17.89
C ARG A 165 -4.01 -24.91 -18.30
N SER A 166 -4.73 -25.85 -17.70
CA SER A 166 -6.17 -26.08 -17.92
C SER A 166 -7.04 -25.17 -17.05
N THR A 167 -8.29 -24.91 -17.46
CA THR A 167 -9.33 -24.26 -16.63
C THR A 167 -9.63 -25.07 -15.36
N ALA A 168 -9.59 -26.40 -15.45
CA ALA A 168 -9.78 -27.30 -14.31
C ALA A 168 -8.72 -27.10 -13.22
N GLY A 169 -7.45 -26.95 -13.61
CA GLY A 169 -6.39 -26.67 -12.65
C GLY A 169 -6.59 -25.34 -11.92
N LEU A 170 -7.13 -24.31 -12.59
CA LEU A 170 -7.38 -23.01 -11.95
C LEU A 170 -8.56 -23.08 -10.97
N MET A 171 -9.61 -23.82 -11.34
CA MET A 171 -10.70 -24.13 -10.41
C MET A 171 -10.17 -24.95 -9.23
N GLN A 172 -9.22 -25.86 -9.45
CA GLN A 172 -8.57 -26.58 -8.37
C GLN A 172 -7.75 -25.64 -7.48
N TRP A 173 -7.01 -24.68 -8.03
CA TRP A 173 -6.34 -23.64 -7.24
C TRP A 173 -7.33 -22.85 -6.41
N LEU A 174 -8.34 -22.21 -7.03
CA LEU A 174 -9.38 -21.43 -6.35
C LEU A 174 -10.11 -22.24 -5.26
N SER A 175 -10.42 -23.50 -5.54
CA SER A 175 -11.09 -24.40 -4.59
C SER A 175 -10.17 -24.97 -3.51
N SER A 176 -8.87 -25.09 -3.78
CA SER A 176 -7.85 -25.56 -2.83
C SER A 176 -7.40 -24.46 -1.88
N SER A 177 -7.37 -23.21 -2.31
CA SER A 177 -7.04 -22.05 -1.48
C SER A 177 -8.02 -21.89 -0.31
N GLY A 178 -9.24 -22.41 -0.43
CA GLY A 178 -10.19 -22.46 0.69
C GLY A 178 -9.82 -23.44 1.82
N LYS A 179 -8.79 -24.28 1.66
CA LYS A 179 -8.40 -25.30 2.67
C LYS A 179 -7.23 -24.87 3.56
N GLN A 180 -6.43 -23.89 3.15
CA GLN A 180 -5.37 -23.31 3.96
C GLN A 180 -5.53 -21.80 3.98
N GLN A 181 -5.96 -21.28 5.13
CA GLN A 181 -6.11 -19.86 5.36
C GLN A 181 -4.74 -19.17 5.26
N THR A 182 -4.67 -18.07 4.50
CA THR A 182 -3.44 -17.29 4.36
C THR A 182 -3.14 -16.65 5.71
N PRO A 183 -1.90 -16.69 6.24
CA PRO A 183 -1.60 -16.08 7.54
C PRO A 183 -2.05 -14.62 7.64
N ASP A 184 -2.57 -14.22 8.80
CA ASP A 184 -3.03 -12.83 9.04
C ASP A 184 -1.99 -11.77 8.66
N PRO A 185 -0.69 -11.91 9.02
CA PRO A 185 0.32 -10.92 8.64
C PRO A 185 0.48 -10.74 7.13
N TYR A 186 0.21 -11.79 6.34
CA TYR A 186 0.35 -11.73 4.88
C TYR A 186 -0.83 -10.98 4.27
N CYS A 187 -2.04 -11.23 4.82
CA CYS A 187 -3.24 -10.51 4.44
C CYS A 187 -3.14 -9.02 4.81
N ALA A 188 -2.69 -8.73 6.04
CA ALA A 188 -2.45 -7.37 6.50
C ALA A 188 -1.38 -6.66 5.65
N GLY A 189 -0.30 -7.36 5.32
CA GLY A 189 0.74 -6.89 4.40
C GLY A 189 0.18 -6.53 3.01
N CYS A 190 -0.77 -7.31 2.49
CA CYS A 190 -1.45 -7.03 1.23
C CYS A 190 -2.29 -5.73 1.30
N VAL A 191 -3.09 -5.54 2.37
CA VAL A 191 -3.88 -4.31 2.56
C VAL A 191 -2.97 -3.07 2.63
N LYS A 192 -1.92 -3.13 3.45
CA LYS A 192 -0.90 -2.07 3.57
C LYS A 192 -0.25 -1.81 2.22
N SER A 193 0.17 -2.84 1.51
CA SER A 193 0.81 -2.69 0.20
C SER A 193 -0.12 -2.12 -0.86
N MET A 194 -1.42 -2.44 -0.81
CA MET A 194 -2.45 -1.85 -1.67
C MET A 194 -2.63 -0.35 -1.43
N ILE A 195 -2.65 0.10 -0.17
CA ILE A 195 -2.65 1.53 0.17
C ILE A 195 -1.42 2.21 -0.43
N GLY A 196 -0.24 1.61 -0.26
CA GLY A 196 0.99 2.12 -0.85
C GLY A 196 0.94 2.16 -2.39
N ALA A 197 0.31 1.16 -3.03
CA ALA A 197 0.10 1.14 -4.48
C ALA A 197 -0.80 2.29 -4.95
N VAL A 198 -1.91 2.55 -4.26
CA VAL A 198 -2.80 3.67 -4.58
C VAL A 198 -2.07 5.01 -4.43
N TYR A 199 -1.30 5.17 -3.37
CA TYR A 199 -0.51 6.38 -3.16
C TYR A 199 0.50 6.64 -4.27
N LEU A 200 1.26 5.61 -4.67
CA LEU A 200 2.25 5.72 -5.74
C LEU A 200 1.63 5.85 -7.14
N ASP A 201 0.36 5.45 -7.31
CA ASP A 201 -0.34 5.54 -8.59
C ASP A 201 -1.12 6.85 -8.75
N ARG A 202 -1.75 7.33 -7.67
CA ARG A 202 -2.78 8.38 -7.70
C ARG A 202 -2.48 9.58 -6.80
N GLY A 203 -1.57 9.45 -5.86
CA GLY A 203 -1.25 10.51 -4.90
C GLY A 203 -1.95 10.39 -3.55
N LEU A 204 -1.67 11.36 -2.68
CA LEU A 204 -2.05 11.35 -1.27
C LEU A 204 -3.57 11.43 -1.05
N GLU A 205 -4.25 12.32 -1.78
CA GLU A 205 -5.69 12.54 -1.63
C GLU A 205 -6.47 11.25 -1.94
N GLU A 206 -6.09 10.58 -3.02
CA GLU A 206 -6.77 9.37 -3.48
C GLU A 206 -6.44 8.18 -2.57
N ALA A 207 -5.22 8.12 -2.04
CA ALA A 207 -4.85 7.14 -1.03
C ALA A 207 -5.63 7.35 0.27
N ALA A 208 -5.80 8.60 0.73
CA ALA A 208 -6.58 8.92 1.91
C ALA A 208 -8.06 8.55 1.71
N ALA A 209 -8.65 8.92 0.58
CA ALA A 209 -10.03 8.54 0.23
C ALA A 209 -10.20 7.02 0.15
N PHE A 210 -9.21 6.31 -0.41
CA PHE A 210 -9.19 4.84 -0.44
C PHE A 210 -9.16 4.25 0.97
N ILE A 211 -8.28 4.74 1.86
CA ILE A 211 -8.18 4.29 3.24
C ILE A 211 -9.52 4.47 3.96
N TYR A 212 -10.13 5.65 3.87
CA TYR A 212 -11.41 5.91 4.51
C TYR A 212 -12.50 4.96 4.02
N LYS A 213 -12.68 4.88 2.71
CA LYS A 213 -13.80 4.16 2.08
C LYS A 213 -13.65 2.64 2.17
N HIS A 214 -12.44 2.12 1.97
CA HIS A 214 -12.23 0.68 1.73
C HIS A 214 -11.51 -0.03 2.87
N VAL A 215 -10.94 0.72 3.81
CA VAL A 215 -10.30 0.15 5.00
C VAL A 215 -11.09 0.54 6.24
N LEU A 216 -11.09 1.82 6.61
CA LEU A 216 -11.63 2.26 7.91
C LEU A 216 -13.14 2.04 8.05
N GLN A 217 -13.93 2.27 6.99
CA GLN A 217 -15.37 1.99 7.00
C GLN A 217 -15.72 0.49 7.09
N ASN A 218 -14.74 -0.38 6.82
CA ASN A 218 -14.91 -1.83 6.86
C ASN A 218 -14.35 -2.46 8.13
N ILE A 219 -13.87 -1.65 9.09
CA ILE A 219 -13.43 -2.16 10.39
C ILE A 219 -14.66 -2.18 11.31
N SER A 220 -15.03 -3.39 11.71
CA SER A 220 -16.16 -3.68 12.61
C SER A 220 -15.71 -4.42 13.86
#